data_AF-A0A519LFS9-F1
#
_entry.id   AF-A0A519LFS9-F1
#
_cell.length_a   1.000
_cell.length_b   1.000
_cell.length_c   1.000
_cell.angle_alpha   90.00
_cell.angle_beta   90.00
_cell.angle_gamma   90.00
#
_symmetry.space_group_name_H-M   'P 1'
#
loop_
_entity.id
_entity.type
_entity.pdbx_description
1 polymer ?
#
loop_
_entity_poly.entity_id
_entity_poly.type
_entity_poly.pdbx_seq_one_letter_code
_entity_poly.pdbx_strand_id
1 'polypeptide(L)'
;YRPREVSPFFNAKDAALVLAGFYDARVILGSATPSVESYYLARKEKLQYVFLNERFGNVKLPEFELINFKEAQDSKKVSGNFSLHLIDEIKKTLDEKNQTIILHNRRGYASVIECETCGYVNYCSNCDVVLTYHKAANEMKCHYCGQRASKPKTCPKCHSENLNERGVGVEQIHEEISKIFPENEVDRMDVDSMRKKFAYEKLYEKIEDRETDIIVGTQMISKGLDFDHIELVAIPKADSMLYVQDFRAEERAYQLITQVSGRAGRVSGNGKILIQTYNPDHSVFQLIKMNNVAKIYKYFLTERQKFHYPPFTKLIMIELKHIKDDKVNRASQFLGSILRKYLPEDCILGPERAQIARLNNLYQFQILLKLPRGKNYEKFKSLVLLSLKEFDEITAYQSIKKEVFVDF
;
A
#
# COMPACT_ATOMS: atom_id res chain seq x y z
N TYR A 1 -7.97 -9.62 -4.99
CA TYR A 1 -6.71 -9.50 -5.75
C TYR A 1 -7.05 -8.80 -7.06
N ARG A 2 -6.44 -7.66 -7.36
CA ARG A 2 -6.66 -6.89 -8.59
C ARG A 2 -5.33 -6.85 -9.35
N PRO A 3 -5.08 -7.74 -10.31
CA PRO A 3 -3.89 -7.61 -11.15
C PRO A 3 -4.06 -6.36 -12.02
N ARG A 4 -3.14 -5.40 -11.89
CA ARG A 4 -2.96 -4.32 -12.88
C ARG A 4 -1.84 -4.63 -13.88
N GLU A 5 -1.19 -5.77 -13.72
CA GLU A 5 0.05 -6.11 -14.44
C GLU A 5 -0.21 -6.97 -15.69
N VAL A 6 -1.33 -7.72 -15.74
CA VAL A 6 -1.66 -8.62 -16.85
C VAL A 6 -3.11 -8.43 -17.25
N SER A 7 -3.33 -8.16 -18.55
CA SER A 7 -4.66 -8.11 -19.17
C SER A 7 -5.20 -9.54 -19.42
N PRO A 8 -6.51 -9.81 -19.20
CA PRO A 8 -7.56 -8.87 -18.82
C PRO A 8 -7.50 -8.44 -17.35
N PHE A 9 -7.78 -7.16 -17.09
CA PHE A 9 -7.87 -6.62 -15.73
C PHE A 9 -9.24 -6.96 -15.13
N PHE A 10 -9.27 -7.80 -14.10
CA PHE A 10 -10.51 -8.11 -13.38
C PHE A 10 -10.28 -8.31 -11.89
N ASN A 11 -11.34 -8.13 -11.12
CA ASN A 11 -11.35 -8.41 -9.70
C ASN A 11 -11.85 -9.84 -9.46
N ALA A 12 -10.97 -10.74 -9.03
CA ALA A 12 -11.32 -12.15 -8.79
C ALA A 12 -12.47 -12.33 -7.79
N LYS A 13 -12.61 -11.43 -6.79
CA LYS A 13 -13.72 -11.44 -5.84
C LYS A 13 -15.06 -11.20 -6.55
N ASP A 14 -15.09 -10.19 -7.39
CA ASP A 14 -16.32 -9.79 -8.10
C ASP A 14 -16.64 -10.83 -9.19
N ALA A 15 -15.62 -11.37 -9.86
CA ALA A 15 -15.78 -12.47 -10.82
C ALA A 15 -16.32 -13.75 -10.16
N ALA A 16 -15.86 -14.10 -8.95
CA ALA A 16 -16.39 -15.25 -8.21
C ALA A 16 -17.89 -15.08 -7.87
N LEU A 17 -18.31 -13.87 -7.50
CA LEU A 17 -19.72 -13.57 -7.26
C LEU A 17 -20.57 -13.69 -8.54
N VAL A 18 -20.05 -13.22 -9.69
CA VAL A 18 -20.73 -13.37 -10.99
C VAL A 18 -20.81 -14.84 -11.40
N LEU A 19 -19.69 -15.57 -11.30
CA LEU A 19 -19.60 -16.97 -11.66
C LEU A 19 -20.59 -17.81 -10.87
N ALA A 20 -20.69 -17.58 -9.56
CA ALA A 20 -21.66 -18.27 -8.73
C ALA A 20 -23.10 -18.01 -9.16
N GLY A 21 -23.42 -16.82 -9.68
CA GLY A 21 -24.72 -16.55 -10.28
C GLY A 21 -25.01 -17.39 -11.53
N PHE A 22 -24.00 -17.74 -12.34
CA PHE A 22 -24.18 -18.63 -13.49
C PHE A 22 -24.45 -20.09 -13.13
N TYR A 23 -23.92 -20.54 -11.99
CA TYR A 23 -24.01 -21.92 -11.54
C TYR A 23 -24.97 -22.13 -10.36
N ASP A 24 -25.73 -21.09 -9.99
CA ASP A 24 -26.57 -21.06 -8.77
C ASP A 24 -25.83 -21.52 -7.49
N ALA A 25 -24.54 -21.19 -7.41
CA ALA A 25 -23.66 -21.57 -6.32
C ALA A 25 -23.67 -20.53 -5.19
N ARG A 26 -23.28 -20.95 -3.99
CA ARG A 26 -23.07 -20.04 -2.85
C ARG A 26 -21.59 -19.65 -2.75
N VAL A 27 -21.31 -18.36 -2.54
CA VAL A 27 -19.96 -17.84 -2.31
C VAL A 27 -19.82 -17.37 -0.88
N ILE A 28 -18.79 -17.85 -0.20
CA ILE A 28 -18.41 -17.39 1.14
C ILE A 28 -17.18 -16.50 1.01
N LEU A 29 -17.33 -15.24 1.43
CA LEU A 29 -16.23 -14.27 1.48
C LEU A 29 -15.74 -14.11 2.91
N GLY A 30 -14.74 -14.90 3.30
CA GLY A 30 -14.11 -14.80 4.61
C GLY A 30 -13.11 -13.64 4.70
N SER A 31 -13.24 -12.77 5.70
CA SER A 31 -12.26 -11.72 5.99
C SER A 31 -12.37 -11.21 7.42
N ALA A 32 -11.23 -11.05 8.09
CA ALA A 32 -11.15 -10.34 9.37
C ALA A 32 -11.33 -8.82 9.20
N THR A 33 -10.93 -8.28 8.05
CA THR A 33 -11.00 -6.86 7.71
C THR A 33 -11.54 -6.68 6.29
N PRO A 34 -12.86 -6.89 6.08
CA PRO A 34 -13.47 -6.88 4.74
C PRO A 34 -13.23 -5.54 4.02
N SER A 35 -13.23 -5.55 2.69
CA SER A 35 -13.13 -4.28 1.95
C SER A 35 -14.34 -3.39 2.25
N VAL A 36 -14.17 -2.07 2.24
CA VAL A 36 -15.27 -1.13 2.51
C VAL A 36 -16.46 -1.36 1.58
N GLU A 37 -16.21 -1.76 0.33
CA GLU A 37 -17.27 -2.12 -0.62
C GLU A 37 -18.02 -3.39 -0.21
N SER A 38 -17.32 -4.43 0.26
CA SER A 38 -17.96 -5.66 0.76
C SER A 38 -18.77 -5.39 2.03
N TYR A 39 -18.22 -4.62 2.97
CA TYR A 39 -18.93 -4.20 4.17
C TYR A 39 -20.19 -3.39 3.84
N TYR A 40 -20.10 -2.46 2.89
CA TYR A 40 -21.26 -1.70 2.41
C TYR A 40 -22.35 -2.59 1.79
N LEU A 41 -21.97 -3.54 0.93
CA LEU A 41 -22.93 -4.48 0.33
C LEU A 41 -23.61 -5.34 1.39
N ALA A 42 -22.86 -5.76 2.41
CA ALA A 42 -23.36 -6.52 3.54
C ALA A 42 -24.37 -5.70 4.37
N ARG A 43 -24.08 -4.43 4.65
CA ARG A 43 -24.99 -3.48 5.32
C ARG A 43 -26.21 -3.09 4.47
N LYS A 44 -26.17 -3.32 3.16
CA LYS A 44 -27.29 -3.15 2.22
C LYS A 44 -28.04 -4.44 1.92
N GLU A 45 -27.75 -5.52 2.67
CA GLU A 45 -28.39 -6.83 2.52
C GLU A 45 -28.22 -7.45 1.12
N LYS A 46 -27.24 -6.97 0.33
CA LYS A 46 -26.85 -7.57 -0.95
C LYS A 46 -25.90 -8.75 -0.75
N LEU A 47 -25.23 -8.79 0.38
CA LEU A 47 -24.47 -9.93 0.88
C LEU A 47 -24.98 -10.24 2.27
N GLN A 48 -25.17 -11.52 2.59
CA GLN A 48 -25.48 -11.91 3.96
C GLN A 48 -24.25 -11.68 4.84
N TYR A 49 -24.43 -10.95 5.94
CA TYR A 49 -23.35 -10.65 6.89
C TYR A 49 -23.41 -11.61 8.07
N VAL A 50 -22.39 -12.47 8.20
CA VAL A 50 -22.20 -13.33 9.37
C VAL A 50 -21.01 -12.78 10.14
N PHE A 51 -21.26 -12.19 11.30
CA PHE A 51 -20.21 -11.65 12.17
C PHE A 51 -19.90 -12.62 13.29
N LEU A 52 -18.62 -13.00 13.40
CA LEU A 52 -18.11 -13.79 14.51
C LEU A 52 -17.41 -12.83 15.48
N ASN A 53 -18.04 -12.55 16.62
CA ASN A 53 -17.58 -11.58 17.62
C ASN A 53 -16.81 -12.21 18.79
N GLU A 54 -16.80 -13.53 18.87
CA GLU A 54 -16.14 -14.28 19.94
C GLU A 54 -14.80 -14.82 19.47
N ARG A 55 -13.76 -14.64 20.29
CA ARG A 55 -12.46 -15.26 20.08
C ARG A 55 -12.45 -16.67 20.62
N PHE A 56 -11.82 -17.57 19.88
CA PHE A 56 -11.49 -18.90 20.38
C PHE A 56 -10.66 -18.77 21.68
N GLY A 57 -11.06 -19.49 22.72
CA GLY A 57 -10.37 -19.46 24.03
C GLY A 57 -10.69 -18.26 24.93
N ASN A 58 -11.66 -17.39 24.58
CA ASN A 58 -12.07 -16.22 25.37
C ASN A 58 -10.93 -15.24 25.71
N VAL A 59 -9.95 -15.16 24.82
CA VAL A 59 -8.74 -14.34 24.95
C VAL A 59 -9.08 -12.87 24.67
N LYS A 60 -8.56 -11.96 25.50
CA LYS A 60 -8.79 -10.52 25.35
C LYS A 60 -8.24 -9.98 24.02
N LEU A 61 -8.82 -8.87 23.56
CA LEU A 61 -8.26 -8.11 22.45
C LEU A 61 -7.02 -7.35 22.94
N PRO A 62 -6.02 -7.20 22.08
CA PRO A 62 -4.78 -6.55 22.47
C PRO A 62 -4.98 -5.04 22.66
N GLU A 63 -4.14 -4.43 23.51
CA GLU A 63 -4.20 -3.01 23.83
C GLU A 63 -3.50 -2.16 22.78
N PHE A 64 -4.16 -1.10 22.31
CA PHE A 64 -3.58 -0.16 21.35
C PHE A 64 -3.10 1.10 22.03
N GLU A 65 -1.86 1.48 21.75
CA GLU A 65 -1.26 2.71 22.22
C GLU A 65 -0.76 3.55 21.04
N LEU A 66 -0.98 4.86 21.09
CA LEU A 66 -0.46 5.81 20.11
C LEU A 66 0.71 6.57 20.73
N ILE A 67 1.85 6.58 20.05
CA ILE A 67 3.06 7.26 20.49
C ILE A 67 3.27 8.49 19.62
N ASN A 68 3.36 9.66 20.25
CA ASN A 68 3.67 10.92 19.59
C ASN A 68 5.17 11.02 19.28
N PHE A 69 5.56 10.70 18.05
CA PHE A 69 6.96 10.72 17.66
C PHE A 69 7.52 12.15 17.53
N LYS A 70 6.67 13.12 17.17
CA LYS A 70 7.08 14.52 17.07
C LYS A 70 7.57 15.03 18.43
N GLU A 71 6.78 14.80 19.47
CA GLU A 71 7.11 15.18 20.84
C GLU A 71 8.38 14.46 21.35
N ALA A 72 8.55 13.18 21.00
CA ALA A 72 9.76 12.43 21.32
C ALA A 72 11.00 13.06 20.65
N GLN A 73 10.91 13.47 19.38
CA GLN A 73 12.00 14.14 18.67
C GLN A 73 12.32 15.51 19.27
N ASP A 74 11.30 16.33 19.51
CA ASP A 74 11.45 17.66 20.11
C ASP A 74 12.11 17.58 21.49
N SER A 75 11.78 16.53 22.25
CA SER A 75 12.35 16.25 23.57
C SER A 75 13.69 15.51 23.53
N LYS A 76 14.26 15.22 22.34
CA LYS A 76 15.47 14.42 22.13
C LYS A 76 15.42 13.02 22.76
N LYS A 77 14.23 12.44 22.90
CA LYS A 77 13.97 11.10 23.43
C LYS A 77 13.78 10.09 22.30
N VAL A 78 14.73 10.04 21.38
CA VAL A 78 14.72 9.15 20.21
C VAL A 78 16.07 8.50 19.99
N SER A 79 16.05 7.29 19.45
CA SER A 79 17.22 6.61 18.88
C SER A 79 16.86 6.13 17.48
N GLY A 80 17.50 6.73 16.46
CA GLY A 80 17.16 6.47 15.05
C GLY A 80 15.67 6.74 14.76
N ASN A 81 14.98 5.71 14.28
CA ASN A 81 13.55 5.76 13.95
C ASN A 81 12.61 5.38 15.11
N PHE A 82 13.12 5.22 16.33
CA PHE A 82 12.36 4.76 17.47
C PHE A 82 12.37 5.82 18.59
N SER A 83 11.21 6.06 19.20
CA SER A 83 11.16 6.77 20.49
C SER A 83 11.73 5.88 21.60
N LEU A 84 12.27 6.49 22.66
CA LEU A 84 12.74 5.72 23.82
C LEU A 84 11.60 4.90 24.44
N HIS A 85 10.38 5.45 24.48
CA HIS A 85 9.20 4.71 24.95
C HIS A 85 8.92 3.43 24.14
N LEU A 86 9.04 3.51 22.81
CA LEU A 86 8.89 2.32 21.96
C LEU A 86 10.01 1.29 22.23
N ILE A 87 11.25 1.75 22.46
CA ILE A 87 12.38 0.88 22.79
C ILE A 87 12.19 0.21 24.15
N ASP A 88 11.75 0.95 25.17
CA ASP A 88 11.54 0.44 26.52
C ASP A 88 10.48 -0.67 26.55
N GLU A 89 9.41 -0.52 25.78
CA GLU A 89 8.37 -1.55 25.66
C GLU A 89 8.86 -2.79 24.90
N ILE A 90 9.68 -2.62 23.85
CA ILE A 90 10.34 -3.74 23.18
C ILE A 90 11.25 -4.47 24.18
N LYS A 91 12.08 -3.73 24.91
CA LYS A 91 12.98 -4.29 25.91
C LYS A 91 12.23 -5.09 26.98
N LYS A 92 11.16 -4.53 27.53
CA LYS A 92 10.31 -5.23 28.51
C LYS A 92 9.76 -6.55 27.97
N THR A 93 9.31 -6.55 26.72
CA THR A 93 8.80 -7.77 26.06
C THR A 93 9.89 -8.84 25.95
N LEU A 94 11.11 -8.44 25.58
CA LEU A 94 12.27 -9.32 25.47
C LEU A 94 12.73 -9.85 26.84
N ASP A 95 12.73 -9.00 27.87
CA ASP A 95 13.08 -9.38 29.25
C ASP A 95 12.11 -10.44 29.80
N GLU A 96 10.84 -10.41 29.36
CA GLU A 96 9.81 -11.42 29.65
C GLU A 96 9.94 -12.69 28.79
N LYS A 97 10.97 -12.80 27.93
CA LYS A 97 11.21 -13.89 26.97
C LYS A 97 10.09 -14.07 25.94
N ASN A 98 9.42 -12.98 25.61
CA ASN A 98 8.41 -12.92 24.56
C ASN A 98 9.00 -12.28 23.28
N GLN A 99 8.36 -12.56 22.15
CA GLN A 99 8.82 -12.11 20.84
C GLN A 99 8.10 -10.83 20.42
N THR A 100 8.78 -10.03 19.59
CA THR A 100 8.26 -8.76 19.08
C THR A 100 8.19 -8.74 17.55
N ILE A 101 7.09 -8.23 17.00
CA ILE A 101 6.97 -7.88 15.59
C ILE A 101 7.19 -6.38 15.40
N ILE A 102 8.09 -6.00 14.51
CA ILE A 102 8.25 -4.63 14.04
C ILE A 102 7.69 -4.54 12.61
N LEU A 103 6.52 -3.91 12.48
CA LEU A 103 5.86 -3.72 11.21
C LEU A 103 6.27 -2.37 10.60
N HIS A 104 6.98 -2.44 9.47
CA HIS A 104 7.22 -1.27 8.64
C HIS A 104 6.59 -1.47 7.27
N ASN A 105 5.44 -0.84 7.06
CA ASN A 105 4.70 -0.93 5.80
C ASN A 105 5.29 0.02 4.77
N ARG A 106 6.41 -0.41 4.19
CA ARG A 106 6.86 0.15 2.93
C ARG A 106 7.56 -0.90 2.09
N ARG A 107 6.77 -1.58 1.25
CA ARG A 107 7.29 -2.17 0.02
C ARG A 107 7.83 -1.03 -0.84
N GLY A 108 9.10 -1.07 -1.21
CA GLY A 108 9.64 -0.19 -2.24
C GLY A 108 10.10 1.19 -1.80
N TYR A 109 10.80 1.32 -0.66
CA TYR A 109 11.94 2.23 -0.73
C TYR A 109 13.04 1.51 -1.47
N ALA A 110 13.14 1.85 -2.75
CA ALA A 110 14.38 1.73 -3.46
C ALA A 110 15.45 2.50 -2.68
N SER A 111 16.56 1.84 -2.29
CA SER A 111 17.79 2.56 -1.98
C SER A 111 18.09 3.45 -3.18
N VAL A 112 18.18 4.77 -3.01
CA VAL A 112 18.60 5.68 -4.08
C VAL A 112 19.95 6.25 -3.71
N ILE A 113 20.75 6.59 -4.71
CA ILE A 113 21.97 7.35 -4.49
C ILE A 113 21.59 8.83 -4.57
N GLU A 114 21.73 9.54 -3.46
CA GLU A 114 21.47 10.97 -3.33
C GLU A 114 22.77 11.70 -2.97
N CYS A 115 23.02 12.84 -3.61
CA CYS A 115 24.11 13.72 -3.22
C CYS A 115 23.71 14.56 -2.00
N GLU A 116 24.45 14.46 -0.89
CA GLU A 116 24.17 15.23 0.32
C GLU A 116 24.42 16.73 0.15
N THR A 117 25.30 17.10 -0.78
CA THR A 117 25.64 18.50 -1.04
C THR A 117 24.57 19.23 -1.84
N CYS A 118 23.95 18.59 -2.84
CA CYS A 118 23.02 19.26 -3.77
C CYS A 118 21.67 18.57 -3.95
N GLY A 119 21.41 17.45 -3.26
CA GLY A 119 20.17 16.68 -3.32
C GLY A 119 19.93 15.93 -4.64
N TYR A 120 20.93 15.86 -5.54
CA TYR A 120 20.76 15.19 -6.82
C TYR A 120 20.60 13.67 -6.66
N VAL A 121 19.63 13.09 -7.37
CA VAL A 121 19.40 11.65 -7.46
C VAL A 121 19.48 11.17 -8.90
N ASN A 122 19.87 9.92 -9.12
CA ASN A 122 20.00 9.35 -10.46
C ASN A 122 18.65 8.92 -11.04
N TYR A 123 18.26 9.52 -12.16
CA TYR A 123 17.02 9.19 -12.87
C TYR A 123 17.25 8.14 -13.95
N CYS A 124 16.20 7.37 -14.25
CA CYS A 124 16.16 6.49 -15.41
C CYS A 124 16.11 7.33 -16.70
N SER A 125 16.84 6.94 -17.75
CA SER A 125 16.80 7.67 -19.03
C SER A 125 15.49 7.41 -19.79
N ASN A 126 14.89 6.24 -19.54
CA ASN A 126 13.69 5.77 -20.25
C ASN A 126 12.39 6.05 -19.49
N CYS A 127 12.47 6.38 -18.20
CA CYS A 127 11.33 6.55 -17.32
C CYS A 127 11.56 7.78 -16.43
N ASP A 128 10.52 8.55 -16.14
CA ASP A 128 10.64 9.72 -15.25
C ASP A 128 10.54 9.26 -13.78
N VAL A 129 11.44 8.36 -13.40
CA VAL A 129 11.55 7.73 -12.07
C VAL A 129 13.01 7.66 -11.64
N VAL A 130 13.25 7.63 -10.34
CA VAL A 130 14.58 7.47 -9.75
C VAL A 130 15.02 6.01 -9.85
N LEU A 131 16.29 5.77 -10.15
CA LEU A 131 16.88 4.43 -10.17
C LEU A 131 17.05 3.88 -8.75
N THR A 132 16.78 2.57 -8.60
CA THR A 132 16.93 1.82 -7.35
C THR A 132 18.30 1.18 -7.27
N TYR A 133 19.12 1.62 -6.32
CA TYR A 133 20.36 0.98 -5.92
C TYR A 133 20.11 -0.35 -5.18
N HIS A 134 20.75 -1.41 -5.66
CA HIS A 134 20.78 -2.73 -5.05
C HIS A 134 22.17 -2.98 -4.47
N LYS A 135 22.31 -2.82 -3.15
CA LYS A 135 23.59 -2.88 -2.43
C LYS A 135 24.33 -4.21 -2.65
N ALA A 136 23.62 -5.35 -2.61
CA ALA A 136 24.20 -6.68 -2.79
C ALA A 136 24.85 -6.90 -4.18
N ALA A 137 24.30 -6.27 -5.22
CA ALA A 137 24.81 -6.35 -6.58
C ALA A 137 25.66 -5.12 -6.97
N ASN A 138 25.74 -4.12 -6.09
CA ASN A 138 26.36 -2.82 -6.31
C ASN A 138 25.93 -2.15 -7.65
N GLU A 139 24.66 -2.31 -8.03
CA GLU A 139 24.09 -1.76 -9.27
C GLU A 139 22.85 -0.92 -8.99
N MET A 140 22.61 0.11 -9.79
CA MET A 140 21.34 0.84 -9.82
C MET A 140 20.45 0.27 -10.95
N LYS A 141 19.16 0.10 -10.68
CA LYS A 141 18.21 -0.54 -11.59
C LYS A 141 16.87 0.19 -11.60
N CYS A 142 16.29 0.37 -12.78
CA CYS A 142 14.90 0.77 -12.93
C CYS A 142 14.00 -0.48 -12.85
N HIS A 143 13.10 -0.53 -11.87
CA HIS A 143 12.16 -1.66 -11.75
C HIS A 143 11.06 -1.68 -12.82
N TYR A 144 10.84 -0.56 -13.51
CA TYR A 144 9.80 -0.46 -14.53
C TYR A 144 10.27 -0.89 -15.93
N CYS A 145 11.47 -0.47 -16.36
CA CYS A 145 11.99 -0.79 -17.69
C CYS A 145 13.22 -1.71 -17.68
N GLY A 146 13.77 -2.03 -16.49
CA GLY A 146 14.93 -2.89 -16.36
C GLY A 146 16.29 -2.23 -16.67
N GLN A 147 16.33 -0.93 -17.01
CA GLN A 147 17.59 -0.20 -17.21
C GLN A 147 18.50 -0.36 -16.00
N ARG A 148 19.79 -0.61 -16.24
CA ARG A 148 20.83 -0.70 -15.21
C ARG A 148 21.86 0.41 -15.37
N ALA A 149 22.46 0.83 -14.26
CA ALA A 149 23.56 1.79 -14.20
C ALA A 149 24.48 1.45 -13.01
N SER A 150 25.76 1.79 -13.09
CA SER A 150 26.69 1.65 -11.96
C SER A 150 26.52 2.79 -10.95
N LYS A 151 26.81 2.54 -9.67
CA LYS A 151 26.88 3.61 -8.65
C LYS A 151 27.94 4.64 -9.05
N PRO A 152 27.60 5.94 -9.18
CA PRO A 152 28.60 6.96 -9.50
C PRO A 152 29.54 7.18 -8.32
N LYS A 153 30.81 7.52 -8.61
CA LYS A 153 31.79 7.89 -7.58
C LYS A 153 31.65 9.34 -7.11
N THR A 154 31.21 10.22 -8.01
CA THR A 154 30.97 11.64 -7.75
C THR A 154 29.59 12.03 -8.28
N CYS A 155 28.99 13.06 -7.68
CA CYS A 155 27.71 13.59 -8.12
C CYS A 155 27.82 14.11 -9.57
N PRO A 156 26.98 13.64 -10.52
CA PRO A 156 27.05 14.12 -11.90
C PRO A 156 26.58 15.59 -12.05
N LYS A 157 25.91 16.15 -11.04
CA LYS A 157 25.43 17.55 -11.05
C LYS A 157 26.41 18.54 -10.42
N CYS A 158 27.04 18.19 -9.29
CA CYS A 158 27.88 19.12 -8.53
C CYS A 158 29.30 18.59 -8.24
N HIS A 159 29.65 17.41 -8.76
CA HIS A 159 30.95 16.75 -8.61
C HIS A 159 31.41 16.44 -7.18
N SER A 160 30.56 16.65 -6.18
CA SER A 160 30.82 16.25 -4.79
C SER A 160 30.97 14.73 -4.67
N GLU A 161 31.89 14.29 -3.81
CA GLU A 161 32.05 12.89 -3.40
C GLU A 161 31.06 12.48 -2.31
N ASN A 162 30.34 13.44 -1.72
CA ASN A 162 29.36 13.20 -0.66
C ASN A 162 28.06 12.64 -1.25
N LEU A 163 28.11 11.35 -1.59
CA LEU A 163 26.97 10.55 -2.04
C LEU A 163 26.53 9.62 -0.93
N ASN A 164 25.25 9.71 -0.57
CA ASN A 164 24.62 8.87 0.44
C ASN A 164 23.61 7.93 -0.21
N GLU A 165 23.47 6.75 0.39
CA GLU A 165 22.46 5.76 0.04
C GLU A 165 21.19 6.08 0.82
N ARG A 166 20.29 6.87 0.21
CA ARG A 166 18.98 7.17 0.78
C ARG A 166 17.97 6.16 0.30
N GLY A 167 17.63 5.18 1.12
CA GLY A 167 16.39 4.41 0.97
C GLY A 167 16.17 3.58 2.20
N VAL A 168 15.15 4.00 2.92
CA VAL A 168 14.91 3.61 4.30
C VAL A 168 13.77 2.60 4.28
N GLY A 169 14.11 1.36 4.01
CA GLY A 169 13.16 0.25 4.04
C GLY A 169 13.14 -0.46 5.39
N VAL A 170 12.62 -1.69 5.36
CA VAL A 170 12.71 -2.66 6.46
C VAL A 170 14.16 -2.94 6.85
N GLU A 171 15.10 -2.85 5.90
CA GLU A 171 16.54 -3.06 6.14
C GLU A 171 17.14 -2.06 7.13
N GLN A 172 16.81 -0.77 7.03
CA GLN A 172 17.30 0.20 8.02
C GLN A 172 16.70 -0.03 9.40
N ILE A 173 15.41 -0.37 9.45
CA ILE A 173 14.74 -0.70 10.72
C ILE A 173 15.41 -1.93 11.36
N HIS A 174 15.79 -2.92 10.54
CA HIS A 174 16.56 -4.10 10.96
C HIS A 174 17.96 -3.71 11.47
N GLU A 175 18.75 -2.96 10.71
CA GLU A 175 20.09 -2.54 11.14
C GLU A 175 20.07 -1.68 12.42
N GLU A 176 19.08 -0.79 12.55
CA GLU A 176 18.92 0.05 13.75
C GLU A 176 18.52 -0.78 14.96
N ILE A 177 17.56 -1.69 14.82
CA ILE A 177 17.11 -2.49 15.96
C ILE A 177 18.18 -3.50 16.40
N SER A 178 18.93 -4.10 15.47
CA SER A 178 20.07 -4.95 15.80
C SER A 178 21.19 -4.21 16.53
N LYS A 179 21.36 -2.90 16.29
CA LYS A 179 22.30 -2.06 17.06
C LYS A 179 21.78 -1.72 18.45
N ILE A 180 20.46 -1.53 18.59
CA ILE A 180 19.82 -1.22 19.88
C ILE A 180 19.81 -2.46 20.78
N PHE A 181 19.57 -3.65 20.21
CA PHE A 181 19.49 -4.93 20.91
C PHE A 181 20.53 -5.93 20.34
N PRO A 182 21.83 -5.72 20.62
CA PRO A 182 22.90 -6.56 20.04
C PRO A 182 22.94 -7.98 20.60
N GLU A 183 22.28 -8.23 21.74
CA GLU A 183 22.21 -9.55 22.38
C GLU A 183 21.00 -10.38 21.93
N ASN A 184 20.09 -9.78 21.15
CA ASN A 184 18.86 -10.42 20.69
C ASN A 184 18.93 -10.77 19.20
N GLU A 185 18.32 -11.87 18.83
CA GLU A 185 18.28 -12.30 17.44
C GLU A 185 17.19 -11.55 16.67
N VAL A 186 17.60 -10.82 15.63
CA VAL A 186 16.71 -10.00 14.80
C VAL A 186 16.68 -10.53 13.38
N ASP A 187 15.51 -10.99 12.95
CA ASP A 187 15.30 -11.50 11.59
C ASP A 187 14.43 -10.59 10.73
N ARG A 188 14.61 -10.69 9.40
CA ARG A 188 13.93 -9.87 8.41
C ARG A 188 12.97 -10.68 7.55
N MET A 189 11.71 -10.24 7.49
CA MET A 189 10.66 -10.87 6.70
C MET A 189 10.09 -9.93 5.62
N ASP A 190 10.69 -9.99 4.42
CA ASP A 190 10.23 -9.27 3.23
C ASP A 190 10.43 -10.11 1.95
N VAL A 191 9.98 -9.56 0.81
CA VAL A 191 10.02 -10.27 -0.47
C VAL A 191 11.44 -10.59 -0.90
N ASP A 192 12.41 -9.73 -0.58
CA ASP A 192 13.80 -9.89 -0.98
C ASP A 192 14.54 -10.91 -0.10
N SER A 193 14.26 -10.95 1.21
CA SER A 193 14.79 -11.98 2.11
C SER A 193 14.20 -13.37 1.81
N MET A 194 12.95 -13.43 1.35
CA MET A 194 12.22 -14.68 1.09
C MET A 194 12.38 -15.26 -0.32
N ARG A 195 13.30 -14.73 -1.16
CA ARG A 195 13.51 -15.24 -2.54
C ARG A 195 14.19 -16.61 -2.61
N LYS A 196 14.97 -16.98 -1.58
CA LYS A 196 15.67 -18.27 -1.56
C LYS A 196 14.68 -19.41 -1.30
N LYS A 197 14.90 -20.55 -1.95
CA LYS A 197 14.10 -21.77 -1.74
C LYS A 197 14.15 -22.14 -0.25
N PHE A 198 12.98 -22.42 0.34
CA PHE A 198 12.80 -22.75 1.77
C PHE A 198 13.14 -21.65 2.79
N ALA A 199 13.43 -20.41 2.38
CA ALA A 199 13.72 -19.33 3.34
C ALA A 199 12.54 -19.05 4.30
N TYR A 200 11.32 -19.19 3.80
CA TYR A 200 10.10 -18.99 4.58
C TYR A 200 9.93 -20.06 5.66
N GLU A 201 10.05 -21.34 5.29
CA GLU A 201 9.89 -22.48 6.21
C GLU A 201 10.95 -22.42 7.33
N LYS A 202 12.20 -22.14 6.98
CA LYS A 202 13.28 -22.01 7.97
C LYS A 202 13.07 -20.86 8.95
N LEU A 203 12.63 -19.69 8.46
CA LEU A 203 12.35 -18.57 9.37
C LEU A 203 11.14 -18.87 10.25
N TYR A 204 10.14 -19.59 9.73
CA TYR A 204 8.99 -20.01 10.51
C TYR A 204 9.40 -20.92 11.67
N GLU A 205 10.18 -21.98 11.38
CA GLU A 205 10.73 -22.89 12.40
C GLU A 205 11.54 -22.12 13.44
N LYS A 206 12.42 -21.21 13.00
CA LYS A 206 13.24 -20.36 13.89
C LYS A 206 12.40 -19.50 14.85
N ILE A 207 11.27 -18.98 14.38
CA ILE A 207 10.35 -18.18 15.21
C ILE A 207 9.60 -19.10 16.18
N GLU A 208 9.13 -20.26 15.73
CA GLU A 208 8.42 -21.24 16.58
C GLU A 208 9.33 -21.80 17.69
N ASP A 209 10.59 -22.09 17.37
CA ASP A 209 11.62 -22.56 18.29
C ASP A 209 12.18 -21.44 19.20
N ARG A 210 11.68 -20.21 19.05
CA ARG A 210 12.11 -19.01 19.79
C ARG A 210 13.59 -18.66 19.64
N GLU A 211 14.19 -19.04 18.51
CA GLU A 211 15.52 -18.59 18.14
C GLU A 211 15.51 -17.15 17.62
N THR A 212 14.37 -16.65 17.13
CA THR A 212 14.17 -15.24 16.74
C THR A 212 13.48 -14.48 17.86
N ASP A 213 14.06 -13.37 18.32
CA ASP A 213 13.45 -12.50 19.33
C ASP A 213 12.61 -11.38 18.69
N ILE A 214 13.12 -10.78 17.61
CA ILE A 214 12.51 -9.63 16.93
C ILE A 214 12.36 -9.94 15.44
N ILE A 215 11.14 -9.78 14.92
CA ILE A 215 10.83 -9.96 13.50
C ILE A 215 10.53 -8.60 12.88
N VAL A 216 11.40 -8.14 11.97
CA VAL A 216 11.19 -6.90 11.23
C VAL A 216 10.63 -7.22 9.84
N GLY A 217 9.48 -6.67 9.48
CA GLY A 217 8.92 -6.98 8.15
C GLY A 217 7.78 -6.11 7.65
N THR A 218 7.34 -6.46 6.45
CA THR A 218 6.30 -5.75 5.69
C THR A 218 4.94 -6.45 5.84
N GLN A 219 4.01 -6.17 4.91
CA GLN A 219 2.74 -6.89 4.74
C GLN A 219 2.85 -8.42 4.65
N MET A 220 4.05 -8.98 4.46
CA MET A 220 4.24 -10.44 4.51
C MET A 220 3.96 -11.02 5.90
N ILE A 221 4.27 -10.27 6.96
CA ILE A 221 4.02 -10.70 8.35
C ILE A 221 2.54 -10.94 8.61
N SER A 222 1.64 -10.22 7.92
CA SER A 222 0.20 -10.36 8.15
C SER A 222 -0.40 -11.64 7.53
N LYS A 223 0.35 -12.38 6.71
CA LYS A 223 -0.14 -13.53 5.94
C LYS A 223 0.33 -14.86 6.52
N GLY A 224 -0.62 -15.69 6.92
CA GLY A 224 -0.42 -17.14 7.05
C GLY A 224 0.49 -17.61 8.19
N LEU A 225 0.94 -16.72 9.07
CA LEU A 225 1.80 -17.05 10.21
C LEU A 225 0.98 -17.11 11.50
N ASP A 226 1.10 -18.21 12.21
CA ASP A 226 0.61 -18.35 13.58
C ASP A 226 1.82 -18.41 14.51
N PHE A 227 1.94 -17.47 15.44
CA PHE A 227 3.07 -17.39 16.36
C PHE A 227 2.52 -17.17 17.77
N ASP A 228 2.76 -18.14 18.65
CA ASP A 228 2.12 -18.20 19.96
C ASP A 228 2.73 -17.22 20.98
N HIS A 229 3.97 -16.77 20.75
CA HIS A 229 4.75 -16.00 21.72
C HIS A 229 4.98 -14.55 21.34
N ILE A 230 4.23 -14.05 20.35
CA ILE A 230 4.26 -12.64 19.98
C ILE A 230 3.36 -11.86 20.94
N GLU A 231 3.97 -11.04 21.80
CA GLU A 231 3.24 -10.18 22.74
C GLU A 231 3.21 -8.71 22.31
N LEU A 232 4.15 -8.29 21.47
CA LEU A 232 4.26 -6.90 21.04
C LEU A 232 4.27 -6.76 19.52
N VAL A 233 3.45 -5.83 19.01
CA VAL A 233 3.54 -5.30 17.65
C VAL A 233 3.91 -3.82 17.70
N ALA A 234 5.09 -3.50 17.21
CA ALA A 234 5.61 -2.14 17.10
C ALA A 234 5.52 -1.62 15.66
N ILE A 235 4.94 -0.43 15.48
CA ILE A 235 4.87 0.27 14.19
C ILE A 235 5.62 1.60 14.32
N PRO A 236 6.93 1.65 14.00
CA PRO A 236 7.76 2.83 14.27
C PRO A 236 7.41 4.05 13.40
N LYS A 237 6.80 3.86 12.23
CA LYS A 237 6.45 4.96 11.31
C LYS A 237 5.10 4.72 10.64
N ALA A 238 4.02 4.90 11.39
CA ALA A 238 2.67 4.64 10.89
C ALA A 238 2.25 5.62 9.76
N ASP A 239 2.75 6.86 9.76
CA ASP A 239 2.40 7.89 8.76
C ASP A 239 2.74 7.48 7.32
N SER A 240 3.81 6.69 7.16
CA SER A 240 4.23 6.15 5.87
C SER A 240 3.15 5.35 5.14
N MET A 241 2.19 4.79 5.88
CA MET A 241 1.06 4.06 5.32
C MET A 241 0.02 4.97 4.66
N LEU A 242 0.00 6.25 5.04
CA LEU A 242 -0.97 7.25 4.60
C LEU A 242 -0.45 8.10 3.44
N TYR A 243 0.87 8.21 3.26
CA TYR A 243 1.52 9.05 2.24
C TYR A 243 1.49 8.49 0.81
N VAL A 244 0.45 7.70 0.49
CA VAL A 244 0.20 7.20 -0.87
C VAL A 244 -0.97 7.97 -1.46
N GLN A 245 -0.82 8.42 -2.71
CA GLN A 245 -1.87 9.11 -3.46
C GLN A 245 -2.98 8.15 -3.92
N ASP A 246 -3.68 7.56 -2.96
CA ASP A 246 -4.77 6.62 -3.17
C ASP A 246 -5.79 6.81 -2.04
N PHE A 247 -7.05 7.03 -2.40
CA PHE A 247 -8.14 7.22 -1.44
C PHE A 247 -8.36 6.01 -0.52
N ARG A 248 -7.77 4.85 -0.85
CA ARG A 248 -7.81 3.64 -0.02
C ARG A 248 -6.64 3.53 0.96
N ALA A 249 -5.76 4.53 1.07
CA ALA A 249 -4.60 4.49 1.95
C ALA A 249 -4.98 4.19 3.41
N GLU A 250 -5.95 4.90 3.96
CA GLU A 250 -6.43 4.68 5.33
C GLU A 250 -7.08 3.31 5.54
N GLU A 251 -7.89 2.84 4.57
CA GLU A 251 -8.46 1.48 4.61
C GLU A 251 -7.35 0.43 4.67
N ARG A 252 -6.32 0.56 3.82
CA ARG A 252 -5.20 -0.38 3.79
C ARG A 252 -4.37 -0.33 5.07
N ALA A 253 -4.15 0.86 5.63
CA ALA A 253 -3.48 1.02 6.91
C ALA A 253 -4.25 0.31 8.03
N TYR A 254 -5.56 0.55 8.12
CA TYR A 254 -6.45 -0.16 9.06
C TYR A 254 -6.40 -1.68 8.88
N GLN A 255 -6.55 -2.17 7.65
CA GLN A 255 -6.53 -3.60 7.35
C GLN A 255 -5.22 -4.24 7.78
N LEU A 256 -4.09 -3.60 7.47
CA LEU A 256 -2.78 -4.13 7.79
C LEU A 256 -2.53 -4.12 9.30
N ILE A 257 -2.77 -2.98 9.97
CA ILE A 257 -2.56 -2.85 11.41
C ILE A 257 -3.42 -3.88 12.13
N THR A 258 -4.72 -3.94 11.84
CA THR A 258 -5.64 -4.90 12.49
C THR A 258 -5.26 -6.36 12.24
N GLN A 259 -4.81 -6.71 11.02
CA GLN A 259 -4.37 -8.08 10.73
C GLN A 259 -3.12 -8.48 11.52
N VAL A 260 -2.16 -7.55 11.66
CA VAL A 260 -0.94 -7.81 12.43
C VAL A 260 -1.22 -7.77 13.93
N SER A 261 -2.07 -6.85 14.41
CA SER A 261 -2.56 -6.83 15.79
C SER A 261 -3.26 -8.12 16.18
N GLY A 262 -3.94 -8.79 15.24
CA GLY A 262 -4.54 -10.10 15.47
C GLY A 262 -3.56 -11.21 15.84
N ARG A 263 -2.25 -11.00 15.65
CA ARG A 263 -1.16 -11.92 16.00
C ARG A 263 -0.63 -11.72 17.42
N ALA A 264 -0.74 -10.50 17.97
CA ALA A 264 -0.24 -10.20 19.31
C ALA A 264 -1.15 -10.79 20.39
N GLY A 265 -0.55 -11.40 21.41
CA GLY A 265 -1.22 -11.91 22.61
C GLY A 265 -2.31 -12.93 22.29
N ARG A 266 -2.10 -13.75 21.25
CA ARG A 266 -3.11 -14.72 20.81
C ARG A 266 -3.34 -15.84 21.83
N VAL A 267 -2.30 -16.23 22.56
CA VAL A 267 -2.34 -17.25 23.61
C VAL A 267 -2.52 -16.63 25.00
N SER A 268 -1.73 -15.61 25.34
CA SER A 268 -1.74 -14.99 26.66
C SER A 268 -2.91 -14.04 26.93
N GLY A 269 -3.43 -13.39 25.88
CA GLY A 269 -4.38 -12.28 25.99
C GLY A 269 -3.81 -10.95 26.45
N ASN A 270 -2.49 -10.80 26.58
CA ASN A 270 -1.82 -9.58 27.05
C ASN A 270 -1.10 -8.81 25.94
N GLY A 271 -1.48 -9.07 24.68
CA GLY A 271 -0.82 -8.46 23.53
C GLY A 271 -0.95 -6.94 23.51
N LYS A 272 0.12 -6.26 23.09
CA LYS A 272 0.18 -4.80 22.98
C LYS A 272 0.55 -4.37 21.56
N ILE A 273 -0.05 -3.28 21.09
CA ILE A 273 0.25 -2.66 19.79
C ILE A 273 0.62 -1.21 19.99
N LEU A 274 1.84 -0.87 19.59
CA LEU A 274 2.38 0.47 19.68
C LEU A 274 2.45 1.10 18.29
N ILE A 275 1.66 2.15 18.08
CA ILE A 275 1.60 2.88 16.82
C ILE A 275 2.32 4.21 17.02
N GLN A 276 3.54 4.31 16.50
CA GLN A 276 4.31 5.55 16.53
C GLN A 276 4.03 6.38 15.28
N THR A 277 3.62 7.62 15.49
CA THR A 277 3.21 8.56 14.43
C THR A 277 3.58 10.00 14.78
N TYR A 278 3.80 10.82 13.75
CA TYR A 278 3.92 12.27 13.89
C TYR A 278 2.61 12.98 14.22
N ASN A 279 1.47 12.35 13.93
CA ASN A 279 0.14 12.90 14.12
C ASN A 279 -0.77 11.89 14.86
N PRO A 280 -0.62 11.75 16.19
CA PRO A 280 -1.45 10.84 16.98
C PRO A 280 -2.95 11.20 16.92
N ASP A 281 -3.31 12.45 16.64
CA ASP A 281 -4.70 12.90 16.54
C ASP A 281 -5.35 12.58 15.18
N HIS A 282 -4.61 11.98 14.24
CA HIS A 282 -5.16 11.58 12.96
C HIS A 282 -6.34 10.61 13.14
N SER A 283 -7.47 10.90 12.49
CA SER A 283 -8.75 10.20 12.72
C SER A 283 -8.65 8.68 12.59
N VAL A 284 -7.95 8.17 11.57
CA VAL A 284 -7.76 6.72 11.39
C VAL A 284 -7.05 6.05 12.57
N PHE A 285 -6.02 6.67 13.16
CA PHE A 285 -5.26 6.07 14.26
C PHE A 285 -6.06 6.09 15.57
N GLN A 286 -6.80 7.17 15.82
CA GLN A 286 -7.74 7.24 16.94
C GLN A 286 -8.84 6.18 16.83
N LEU A 287 -9.40 5.99 15.63
CA LEU A 287 -10.42 4.96 15.39
C LEU A 287 -9.87 3.53 15.51
N ILE A 288 -8.61 3.30 15.10
CA ILE A 288 -7.90 2.03 15.33
C ILE A 288 -7.75 1.78 16.83
N LYS A 289 -7.29 2.78 17.59
CA LYS A 289 -7.12 2.68 19.05
C LYS A 289 -8.42 2.31 19.77
N MET A 290 -9.54 2.88 19.32
CA MET A 290 -10.88 2.57 19.87
C MET A 290 -11.33 1.12 19.58
N ASN A 291 -10.70 0.44 18.62
CA ASN A 291 -11.00 -0.92 18.20
C ASN A 291 -12.50 -1.18 17.93
N ASN A 292 -13.18 -0.20 17.31
CA ASN A 292 -14.60 -0.28 17.01
C ASN A 292 -14.85 -0.37 15.50
N VAL A 293 -15.07 -1.59 15.03
CA VAL A 293 -15.31 -1.93 13.62
C VAL A 293 -16.42 -1.07 13.01
N ALA A 294 -17.57 -0.95 13.68
CA ALA A 294 -18.70 -0.19 13.13
C ALA A 294 -18.37 1.31 12.93
N LYS A 295 -17.64 1.92 13.88
CA LYS A 295 -17.24 3.34 13.80
C LYS A 295 -16.25 3.58 12.67
N ILE A 296 -15.22 2.75 12.51
CA ILE A 296 -14.20 2.95 11.46
C ILE A 296 -14.77 2.75 10.05
N TYR A 297 -15.63 1.75 9.83
CA TYR A 297 -16.30 1.59 8.53
C TYR A 297 -17.29 2.73 8.25
N LYS A 298 -17.98 3.25 9.27
CA LYS A 298 -18.84 4.44 9.12
C LYS A 298 -18.01 5.66 8.69
N TYR A 299 -16.85 5.88 9.31
CA TYR A 299 -15.91 6.92 8.90
C TYR A 299 -15.49 6.77 7.42
N PHE A 300 -14.98 5.60 7.02
CA PHE A 300 -14.59 5.36 5.63
C PHE A 300 -15.74 5.57 4.64
N LEU A 301 -16.94 5.11 4.97
CA LEU A 301 -18.12 5.30 4.11
C LEU A 301 -18.52 6.77 4.01
N THR A 302 -18.43 7.54 5.11
CA THR A 302 -18.77 8.96 5.10
C THR A 302 -17.81 9.75 4.22
N GLU A 303 -16.51 9.52 4.36
CA GLU A 303 -15.47 10.16 3.53
C GLU A 303 -15.63 9.77 2.04
N ARG A 304 -15.83 8.48 1.75
CA ARG A 304 -16.05 8.01 0.38
C ARG A 304 -17.31 8.57 -0.25
N GLN A 305 -18.37 8.77 0.52
CA GLN A 305 -19.59 9.41 0.03
C GLN A 305 -19.34 10.87 -0.31
N LYS A 306 -18.71 11.62 0.60
CA LYS A 306 -18.39 13.03 0.45
C LYS A 306 -17.53 13.32 -0.79
N PHE A 307 -16.55 12.46 -1.09
CA PHE A 307 -15.62 12.64 -2.20
C PHE A 307 -15.93 11.81 -3.46
N HIS A 308 -17.15 11.24 -3.52
CA HIS A 308 -17.64 10.49 -4.67
C HIS A 308 -16.74 9.30 -5.06
N TYR A 309 -16.33 8.51 -4.07
CA TYR A 309 -15.53 7.29 -4.24
C TYR A 309 -16.37 6.00 -4.08
N PRO A 310 -15.89 4.85 -4.58
CA PRO A 310 -16.49 3.56 -4.31
C PRO A 310 -16.68 3.32 -2.81
N PRO A 311 -17.83 2.80 -2.37
CA PRO A 311 -18.82 2.06 -3.17
C PRO A 311 -19.93 2.90 -3.80
N PHE A 312 -19.93 4.23 -3.67
CA PHE A 312 -21.03 5.10 -4.15
C PHE A 312 -20.93 5.42 -5.64
N THR A 313 -19.71 5.39 -6.18
CA THR A 313 -19.42 5.58 -7.60
C THR A 313 -18.72 4.35 -8.18
N LYS A 314 -18.67 4.27 -9.50
CA LYS A 314 -17.80 3.38 -10.28
C LYS A 314 -16.67 4.22 -10.84
N LEU A 315 -15.44 3.71 -10.69
CA LEU A 315 -14.26 4.38 -11.22
C LEU A 315 -13.84 3.74 -12.52
N ILE A 316 -13.57 4.56 -13.54
CA ILE A 316 -12.93 4.12 -14.78
C ILE A 316 -11.71 5.01 -15.00
N MET A 317 -10.52 4.44 -15.02
CA MET A 317 -9.32 5.15 -15.46
C MET A 317 -9.07 4.81 -16.92
N ILE A 318 -8.88 5.84 -17.76
CA ILE A 318 -8.45 5.68 -19.14
C ILE A 318 -7.04 6.23 -19.24
N GLU A 319 -6.07 5.36 -19.54
CA GLU A 319 -4.68 5.75 -19.78
C GLU A 319 -4.39 5.76 -21.28
N LEU A 320 -3.74 6.83 -21.73
CA LEU A 320 -3.26 7.00 -23.10
C LEU A 320 -1.74 7.09 -23.06
N LYS A 321 -1.06 6.28 -23.89
CA LYS A 321 0.39 6.15 -23.89
C LYS A 321 0.95 6.28 -25.31
N HIS A 322 2.04 7.04 -25.47
CA HIS A 322 2.73 7.16 -26.76
C HIS A 322 4.18 7.64 -26.60
N ILE A 323 5.04 7.32 -27.56
CA ILE A 323 6.44 7.77 -27.57
C ILE A 323 6.61 9.30 -27.80
N LYS A 324 5.59 9.94 -28.39
CA LYS A 324 5.58 11.40 -28.68
C LYS A 324 4.63 12.11 -27.71
N ASP A 325 5.18 12.93 -26.82
CA ASP A 325 4.45 13.68 -25.79
C ASP A 325 3.32 14.55 -26.39
N ASP A 326 3.64 15.41 -27.36
CA ASP A 326 2.67 16.30 -28.01
C ASP A 326 1.52 15.55 -28.70
N LYS A 327 1.78 14.32 -29.15
CA LYS A 327 0.76 13.50 -29.79
C LYS A 327 -0.22 12.94 -28.75
N VAL A 328 0.29 12.37 -27.65
CA VAL A 328 -0.57 11.83 -26.58
C VAL A 328 -1.29 12.93 -25.80
N ASN A 329 -0.67 14.10 -25.63
CA ASN A 329 -1.32 15.27 -25.03
C ASN A 329 -2.51 15.73 -25.88
N ARG A 330 -2.32 15.94 -27.19
CA ARG A 330 -3.44 16.30 -28.08
C ARG A 330 -4.53 15.22 -28.12
N ALA A 331 -4.14 13.95 -28.14
CA ALA A 331 -5.08 12.83 -28.10
C ALA A 331 -5.87 12.78 -26.80
N SER A 332 -5.24 13.04 -25.64
CA SER A 332 -5.92 13.05 -24.34
C SER A 332 -6.88 14.21 -24.21
N GLN A 333 -6.51 15.40 -24.66
CA GLN A 333 -7.41 16.56 -24.73
C GLN A 333 -8.61 16.28 -25.63
N PHE A 334 -8.38 15.67 -26.79
CA PHE A 334 -9.45 15.28 -27.71
C PHE A 334 -10.39 14.22 -27.12
N LEU A 335 -9.86 13.18 -26.48
CA LEU A 335 -10.71 12.21 -25.78
C LEU A 335 -11.50 12.87 -24.63
N GLY A 336 -10.86 13.78 -23.90
CA GLY A 336 -11.50 14.57 -22.85
C GLY A 336 -12.66 15.41 -23.37
N SER A 337 -12.55 16.03 -24.54
CA SER A 337 -13.64 16.81 -25.14
C SER A 337 -14.79 15.93 -25.62
N ILE A 338 -14.50 14.76 -26.22
CA ILE A 338 -15.53 13.77 -26.58
C ILE A 338 -16.27 13.30 -25.32
N LEU A 339 -15.56 12.97 -24.24
CA LEU A 339 -16.21 12.53 -23.01
C LEU A 339 -17.14 13.61 -22.44
N ARG A 340 -16.72 14.88 -22.45
CA ARG A 340 -17.53 16.03 -21.99
C ARG A 340 -18.76 16.31 -22.85
N LYS A 341 -18.73 15.95 -24.13
CA LYS A 341 -19.90 16.03 -25.02
C LYS A 341 -21.03 15.10 -24.57
N TYR A 342 -20.70 13.94 -23.97
CA TYR A 342 -21.68 12.91 -23.62
C TYR A 342 -21.95 12.76 -22.12
N LEU A 343 -20.96 13.04 -21.27
CA LEU A 343 -21.02 12.85 -19.82
C LEU A 343 -21.03 14.21 -19.11
N PRO A 344 -21.69 14.31 -17.93
CA PRO A 344 -21.60 15.51 -17.10
C PRO A 344 -20.15 15.84 -16.70
N GLU A 345 -19.81 17.12 -16.64
CA GLU A 345 -18.45 17.59 -16.31
C GLU A 345 -17.97 17.03 -14.97
N ASP A 346 -18.82 17.00 -13.94
CA ASP A 346 -18.48 16.50 -12.60
C ASP A 346 -18.07 15.01 -12.57
N CYS A 347 -18.39 14.25 -13.62
CA CYS A 347 -18.00 12.85 -13.75
C CYS A 347 -16.59 12.67 -14.34
N ILE A 348 -15.95 13.73 -14.85
CA ILE A 348 -14.69 13.67 -15.60
C ILE A 348 -13.61 14.44 -14.85
N LEU A 349 -12.51 13.77 -14.52
CA LEU A 349 -11.31 14.40 -13.98
C LEU A 349 -10.15 14.22 -14.97
N GLY A 350 -9.46 15.32 -15.25
CA GLY A 350 -8.42 15.38 -16.28
C GLY A 350 -8.95 15.82 -17.65
N PRO A 351 -8.22 15.54 -18.75
CA PRO A 351 -6.98 14.77 -18.81
C PRO A 351 -5.81 15.45 -18.10
N GLU A 352 -4.97 14.63 -17.46
CA GLU A 352 -3.74 15.07 -16.80
C GLU A 352 -2.60 14.09 -17.09
N ARG A 353 -1.35 14.48 -16.83
CA ARG A 353 -0.23 13.53 -16.88
C ARG A 353 -0.43 12.49 -15.78
N ALA A 354 -0.13 11.23 -16.07
CA ALA A 354 -0.11 10.20 -15.05
C ALA A 354 0.94 10.52 -13.96
N GLN A 355 0.77 9.94 -12.77
CA GLN A 355 1.69 10.14 -11.64
C GLN A 355 3.17 9.91 -12.03
N ILE A 356 3.41 8.92 -12.90
CA ILE A 356 4.68 8.74 -13.61
C ILE A 356 4.46 9.19 -15.06
N ALA A 357 4.94 10.40 -15.38
CA ALA A 357 4.69 11.05 -16.67
C ALA A 357 5.23 10.26 -17.86
N ARG A 358 6.35 9.54 -17.69
CA ARG A 358 6.95 8.70 -18.73
C ARG A 358 7.41 7.37 -18.17
N LEU A 359 7.01 6.28 -18.85
CA LEU A 359 7.37 4.92 -18.48
C LEU A 359 7.76 4.12 -19.71
N ASN A 360 8.95 3.53 -19.70
CA ASN A 360 9.49 2.74 -20.81
C ASN A 360 9.42 3.48 -22.16
N ASN A 361 9.87 4.74 -22.16
CA ASN A 361 9.84 5.69 -23.29
C ASN A 361 8.44 6.09 -23.78
N LEU A 362 7.37 5.73 -23.07
CA LEU A 362 6.01 6.16 -23.37
C LEU A 362 5.59 7.27 -22.41
N TYR A 363 5.24 8.43 -22.95
CA TYR A 363 4.53 9.47 -22.21
C TYR A 363 3.10 9.01 -21.94
N GLN A 364 2.61 9.27 -20.73
CA GLN A 364 1.34 8.74 -20.25
C GLN A 364 0.43 9.86 -19.73
N PHE A 365 -0.79 9.91 -20.25
CA PHE A 365 -1.87 10.75 -19.76
C PHE A 365 -2.99 9.87 -19.24
N GLN A 366 -3.74 10.39 -18.28
CA GLN A 366 -4.87 9.69 -17.67
C GLN A 366 -6.11 10.58 -17.62
N ILE A 367 -7.28 9.95 -17.72
CA ILE A 367 -8.59 10.54 -17.45
C ILE A 367 -9.29 9.64 -16.44
N LEU A 368 -9.70 10.20 -15.31
CA LEU A 368 -10.44 9.47 -14.29
C LEU A 368 -11.93 9.82 -14.38
N LEU A 369 -12.75 8.80 -14.60
CA LEU A 369 -14.19 8.94 -14.59
C LEU A 369 -14.76 8.48 -13.24
N LYS A 370 -15.58 9.33 -12.63
CA LYS A 370 -16.35 9.05 -11.41
C LYS A 370 -17.84 8.95 -11.77
N LEU A 371 -18.31 7.75 -12.06
CA LEU A 371 -19.69 7.53 -12.51
C LEU A 371 -20.60 7.17 -11.32
N PRO A 372 -21.69 7.92 -11.04
CA PRO A 372 -22.63 7.59 -9.98
C PRO A 372 -23.22 6.18 -10.16
N ARG A 373 -23.30 5.39 -9.07
CA ARG A 373 -24.03 4.12 -9.11
C ARG A 373 -25.53 4.36 -9.06
N GLY A 374 -26.30 3.60 -9.84
CA GLY A 374 -27.76 3.65 -9.85
C GLY A 374 -28.36 3.24 -11.19
N LYS A 375 -29.65 3.56 -11.39
CA LYS A 375 -30.41 3.20 -12.61
C LYS A 375 -29.76 3.74 -13.90
N ASN A 376 -29.04 4.86 -13.82
CA ASN A 376 -28.40 5.50 -14.98
C ASN A 376 -26.99 4.96 -15.29
N TYR A 377 -26.45 4.03 -14.50
CA TYR A 377 -25.08 3.54 -14.73
C TYR A 377 -24.91 2.88 -16.10
N GLU A 378 -25.86 2.06 -16.54
CA GLU A 378 -25.80 1.44 -17.89
C GLU A 378 -25.81 2.52 -18.98
N LYS A 379 -26.58 3.60 -18.81
CA LYS A 379 -26.54 4.74 -19.74
C LYS A 379 -25.15 5.38 -19.77
N PHE A 380 -24.55 5.68 -18.61
CA PHE A 380 -23.19 6.24 -18.56
C PHE A 380 -22.16 5.31 -19.21
N LYS A 381 -22.25 4.00 -18.94
CA LYS A 381 -21.39 2.99 -19.57
C LYS A 381 -21.52 3.01 -21.10
N SER A 382 -22.74 3.04 -21.64
CA SER A 382 -22.96 3.15 -23.09
C SER A 382 -22.37 4.44 -23.66
N LEU A 383 -22.49 5.57 -22.97
CA LEU A 383 -21.92 6.86 -23.39
C LEU A 383 -20.39 6.86 -23.37
N VAL A 384 -19.76 6.22 -22.39
CA VAL A 384 -18.31 6.01 -22.35
C VAL A 384 -17.87 5.16 -23.54
N LEU A 385 -18.56 4.04 -23.81
CA LEU A 385 -18.23 3.19 -24.96
C LEU A 385 -18.40 3.92 -26.29
N LEU A 386 -19.44 4.75 -26.43
CA LEU A 386 -19.63 5.61 -27.60
C LEU A 386 -18.47 6.60 -27.77
N SER A 387 -18.05 7.25 -26.68
CA SER A 387 -16.92 8.18 -26.68
C SER A 387 -15.62 7.50 -27.10
N LEU A 388 -15.38 6.29 -26.59
CA LEU A 388 -14.22 5.49 -26.94
C LEU A 388 -14.24 5.07 -28.42
N LYS A 389 -15.41 4.76 -28.96
CA LYS A 389 -15.58 4.42 -30.38
C LYS A 389 -15.33 5.62 -31.28
N GLU A 390 -15.90 6.78 -30.97
CA GLU A 390 -15.68 8.05 -31.70
C GLU A 390 -14.19 8.43 -31.69
N PHE A 391 -13.49 8.20 -30.58
CA PHE A 391 -12.04 8.40 -30.51
C PHE A 391 -11.26 7.44 -31.44
N ASP A 392 -11.67 6.16 -31.50
CA ASP A 392 -11.00 5.14 -32.32
C ASP A 392 -11.18 5.35 -33.84
N GLU A 393 -12.23 6.08 -34.24
CA GLU A 393 -12.45 6.47 -35.64
C GLU A 393 -11.43 7.50 -36.15
N ILE A 394 -10.75 8.21 -35.25
CA ILE A 394 -9.73 9.21 -35.64
C ILE A 394 -8.41 8.53 -36.00
N THR A 395 -8.17 8.43 -37.31
CA THR A 395 -6.96 7.82 -37.89
C THR A 395 -5.66 8.40 -37.33
N ALA A 396 -5.62 9.70 -37.04
CA ALA A 396 -4.46 10.37 -36.48
C ALA A 396 -4.01 9.79 -35.13
N TYR A 397 -4.92 9.19 -34.35
CA TYR A 397 -4.65 8.66 -33.01
C TYR A 397 -4.57 7.12 -32.92
N GLN A 398 -4.64 6.40 -34.04
CA GLN A 398 -4.54 4.93 -34.06
C GLN A 398 -3.26 4.36 -33.42
N SER A 399 -2.16 5.12 -33.42
CA SER A 399 -0.90 4.69 -32.80
C SER A 399 -0.87 4.90 -31.27
N ILE A 400 -1.85 5.57 -30.68
CA ILE A 400 -1.93 5.79 -29.23
C ILE A 400 -2.33 4.47 -28.56
N LYS A 401 -1.51 3.99 -27.62
CA LYS A 401 -1.87 2.84 -26.79
C LYS A 401 -2.89 3.31 -25.76
N LYS A 402 -4.10 2.77 -25.82
CA LYS A 402 -5.20 3.06 -24.89
C LYS A 402 -5.41 1.87 -23.95
N GLU A 403 -5.40 2.12 -22.65
CA GLU A 403 -5.69 1.14 -21.61
C GLU A 403 -6.86 1.64 -20.75
N VAL A 404 -7.81 0.76 -20.43
CA VAL A 404 -9.00 1.10 -19.64
C VAL A 404 -9.06 0.22 -18.41
N PHE A 405 -9.09 0.84 -17.24
CA PHE A 405 -9.14 0.15 -15.96
C PHE A 405 -10.47 0.44 -15.25
N VAL A 406 -11.25 -0.60 -15.00
CA VAL A 406 -12.56 -0.49 -14.32
C VAL A 406 -12.42 -0.96 -12.88
N ASP A 407 -12.90 -0.15 -11.93
CA ASP A 407 -12.85 -0.43 -10.47
C ASP A 407 -11.45 -0.86 -9.97
N PHE A 408 -10.43 -0.12 -10.44
CA PHE A 408 -9.01 -0.37 -10.20
C PHE A 408 -8.54 -0.14 -8.76
#